data_AF-A0A1V5NFM1-F1
#
_entry.id   AF-A0A1V5NFM1-F1
#
_cell.length_a   1.000
_cell.length_b   1.000
_cell.length_c   1.000
_cell.angle_alpha   90.00
_cell.angle_beta   90.00
_cell.angle_gamma   90.00
#
_symmetry.space_group_name_H-M   'P 1'
#
loop_
_entity.id
_entity.type
_entity.pdbx_description
1 polymer ?
#
loop_
_entity_poly.entity_id
_entity_poly.type
_entity_poly.pdbx_seq_one_letter_code
_entity_poly.pdbx_strand_id
1 'polypeptide(L)'
;MVISTITDFEASTLIVGQVRKVNQKAVLIAKSDDIDEASILYEKGASYVMMPHYLGGTRTISLIGKHGFDLSEFTKERRVIYSILTRRWLLNRCNYCGRLFCCKP
;
A
#
# COMPACT_ATOMS: atom_id res chain seq x y z
N MET A 1 -2.28 -9.90 14.59
CA MET A 1 -2.62 -9.23 13.32
C MET A 1 -1.52 -9.54 12.33
N VAL A 2 -1.87 -9.83 11.07
CA VAL A 2 -0.90 -10.16 10.01
C VAL A 2 -1.19 -9.29 8.79
N ILE A 3 -0.15 -8.69 8.21
CA ILE A 3 -0.22 -7.94 6.96
C ILE A 3 0.76 -8.57 5.98
N SER A 4 0.25 -9.11 4.87
CA SER A 4 1.04 -9.66 3.77
C SER A 4 0.96 -8.71 2.58
N THR A 5 2.12 -8.23 2.14
CA THR A 5 2.26 -7.40 0.92
C THR A 5 2.99 -8.16 -0.20
N ILE A 6 2.96 -9.49 -0.16
CA ILE A 6 3.57 -10.37 -1.15
C ILE A 6 2.78 -10.27 -2.46
N THR A 7 3.47 -10.20 -3.58
CA THR A 7 2.88 -10.16 -4.93
C THR A 7 2.51 -11.54 -5.46
N ASP A 8 3.20 -12.58 -4.97
CA ASP A 8 2.95 -13.96 -5.35
C ASP A 8 1.63 -14.46 -4.74
N PHE A 9 0.72 -14.91 -5.61
CA PHE A 9 -0.62 -15.33 -5.25
C PHE A 9 -0.61 -16.64 -4.46
N GLU A 10 0.16 -17.64 -4.89
CA GLU A 10 0.23 -18.93 -4.23
C GLU A 10 0.74 -18.77 -2.78
N ALA A 11 1.82 -18.03 -2.57
CA ALA A 11 2.33 -17.71 -1.25
C ALA A 11 1.28 -16.99 -0.39
N SER A 12 0.58 -16.01 -0.95
CA SER A 12 -0.46 -15.27 -0.23
C SER A 12 -1.61 -16.17 0.21
N THR A 13 -2.06 -17.08 -0.65
CA THR A 13 -3.11 -18.05 -0.30
C THR A 13 -2.67 -19.06 0.76
N LEU A 14 -1.42 -19.53 0.71
CA LEU A 14 -0.83 -20.41 1.73
C LEU A 14 -0.78 -19.72 3.09
N ILE A 15 -0.32 -18.47 3.14
CA ILE A 15 -0.27 -17.67 4.37
C ILE A 15 -1.68 -17.50 4.94
N VAL A 16 -2.65 -17.13 4.12
CA VAL A 16 -4.03 -16.94 4.55
C VAL A 16 -4.59 -18.23 5.16
N GLY A 17 -4.44 -19.34 4.44
CA GLY A 17 -4.90 -20.64 4.91
C GLY A 17 -4.24 -21.06 6.22
N GLN A 18 -2.92 -20.88 6.35
CA GLN A 18 -2.19 -21.28 7.54
C GLN A 18 -2.54 -20.41 8.76
N VAL A 19 -2.65 -19.10 8.57
CA VAL A 19 -3.07 -18.19 9.64
C VAL A 19 -4.48 -18.55 10.12
N ARG A 20 -5.41 -18.89 9.22
CA ARG A 20 -6.78 -19.29 9.59
C ARG A 20 -6.82 -20.61 10.34
N LYS A 21 -6.02 -21.60 9.94
CA LYS A 21 -5.90 -22.87 10.68
C LYS A 21 -5.45 -22.67 12.13
N VAL A 22 -4.51 -21.74 12.37
CA VAL A 22 -3.96 -21.47 13.71
C VAL A 22 -4.85 -20.52 14.52
N ASN A 23 -5.38 -19.48 13.88
CA ASN A 23 -6.16 -18.44 14.55
C ASN A 23 -7.27 -17.87 13.63
N GLN A 24 -8.48 -18.36 13.84
CA GLN A 24 -9.68 -17.91 13.12
C GLN A 24 -10.03 -16.44 13.38
N LYS A 25 -9.61 -15.86 14.50
CA LYS A 25 -9.94 -14.47 14.88
C LYS A 25 -8.88 -13.45 14.46
N ALA A 26 -7.76 -13.87 13.90
CA ALA A 26 -6.69 -12.95 13.51
C ALA A 26 -7.17 -12.00 12.39
N VAL A 27 -6.95 -10.70 12.56
CA VAL A 27 -7.10 -9.76 11.44
C VAL A 27 -5.96 -10.01 10.45
N LEU A 28 -6.33 -10.37 9.22
CA LEU A 28 -5.40 -10.72 8.15
C LEU A 28 -5.63 -9.80 6.95
N ILE A 29 -4.63 -8.98 6.63
CA ILE A 29 -4.64 -8.11 5.48
C ILE A 29 -3.71 -8.68 4.42
N ALA A 30 -4.21 -8.97 3.23
CA ALA A 30 -3.41 -9.41 2.08
C ALA A 30 -3.37 -8.32 1.02
N LYS A 31 -2.46 -8.43 0.06
CA LYS A 31 -2.37 -7.56 -1.12
C LYS A 31 -2.62 -8.40 -2.37
N SER A 32 -3.33 -7.85 -3.34
CA SER A 32 -3.40 -8.42 -4.70
C SER A 32 -3.40 -7.30 -5.74
N ASP A 33 -2.94 -7.62 -6.94
CA ASP A 33 -3.01 -6.76 -8.12
C ASP A 33 -4.13 -7.19 -9.09
N ASP A 34 -4.87 -8.25 -8.79
CA ASP A 34 -5.90 -8.82 -9.66
C ASP A 34 -7.22 -9.02 -8.89
N ILE A 35 -8.35 -8.77 -9.55
CA ILE A 35 -9.67 -8.88 -8.90
C ILE A 35 -10.01 -10.35 -8.58
N ASP A 36 -9.70 -11.27 -9.48
CA ASP A 36 -10.06 -12.68 -9.33
C ASP A 36 -9.24 -13.31 -8.19
N GLU A 37 -7.94 -13.00 -8.14
CA GLU A 37 -7.08 -13.35 -7.01
C GLU A 37 -7.59 -12.78 -5.68
N ALA A 38 -8.01 -11.51 -5.68
CA ALA A 38 -8.55 -10.88 -4.48
C ALA A 38 -9.81 -11.60 -3.98
N SER A 39 -10.71 -11.99 -4.89
CA SER A 39 -11.90 -12.78 -4.55
C SER A 39 -11.52 -14.09 -3.87
N ILE A 40 -10.56 -14.83 -4.44
CA ILE A 40 -10.09 -16.10 -3.87
C ILE A 40 -9.45 -15.90 -2.49
N LEU A 41 -8.70 -14.82 -2.28
CA LEU A 41 -8.12 -14.49 -0.98
C LEU A 41 -9.20 -14.23 0.07
N TYR A 42 -10.29 -13.55 -0.29
CA TYR A 42 -11.45 -13.38 0.58
C TYR A 42 -12.10 -14.71 0.93
N GLU A 43 -12.35 -15.57 -0.07
CA GLU A 43 -12.92 -16.91 0.13
C GLU A 43 -12.05 -17.78 1.06
N LYS A 44 -10.72 -17.65 0.97
CA LYS A 44 -9.78 -18.34 1.87
C LYS A 44 -9.72 -17.74 3.27
N GLY A 45 -10.37 -16.61 3.52
CA GLY A 45 -10.53 -16.00 4.83
C GLY A 45 -9.67 -14.77 5.10
N ALA A 46 -9.12 -14.10 4.07
CA ALA A 46 -8.53 -12.78 4.28
C ALA A 46 -9.58 -11.82 4.88
N SER A 47 -9.20 -11.05 5.90
CA SER A 47 -10.09 -10.05 6.51
C SER A 47 -10.25 -8.83 5.62
N TYR A 48 -9.20 -8.48 4.88
CA TYR A 48 -9.20 -7.40 3.90
C TYR A 48 -8.12 -7.69 2.84
N VAL A 49 -8.44 -7.46 1.58
CA VAL A 49 -7.49 -7.54 0.47
C VAL A 49 -7.27 -6.14 -0.07
N MET A 50 -6.09 -5.58 0.17
CA MET A 50 -5.70 -4.29 -0.38
C MET A 50 -5.34 -4.46 -1.86
N MET A 51 -5.94 -3.61 -2.71
CA MET A 51 -5.58 -3.55 -4.13
C MET A 51 -5.06 -2.15 -4.46
N PRO A 52 -3.72 -1.94 -4.48
CA PRO A 52 -3.14 -0.60 -4.50
C PRO A 52 -3.59 0.29 -5.66
N HIS A 53 -3.71 -0.28 -6.87
CA HIS A 53 -4.10 0.46 -8.06
C HIS A 53 -5.59 0.88 -8.02
N TYR A 54 -6.48 0.05 -7.47
CA TYR A 54 -7.88 0.45 -7.20
C TYR A 54 -7.98 1.52 -6.12
N LEU A 55 -7.19 1.42 -5.05
CA LEU A 55 -7.18 2.43 -3.98
C LEU A 55 -6.68 3.79 -4.51
N GLY A 56 -5.65 3.79 -5.35
CA GLY A 56 -5.17 4.99 -6.04
C GLY A 56 -6.22 5.59 -6.97
N GLY A 57 -6.86 4.78 -7.80
CA GLY A 57 -7.95 5.20 -8.68
C GLY A 57 -9.14 5.78 -7.91
N THR A 58 -9.59 5.09 -6.87
CA THR A 58 -10.69 5.54 -5.99
C THR A 58 -10.37 6.87 -5.32
N ARG A 59 -9.13 7.05 -4.85
CA ARG A 59 -8.68 8.33 -4.29
C ARG A 59 -8.71 9.45 -5.33
N THR A 60 -8.26 9.18 -6.56
CA THR A 60 -8.30 10.15 -7.68
C THR A 60 -9.73 10.52 -8.05
N ILE A 61 -10.62 9.53 -8.19
CA ILE A 61 -12.04 9.77 -8.47
C ILE A 61 -12.68 10.59 -7.35
N SER A 62 -12.38 10.28 -6.09
CA SER A 62 -12.87 11.06 -4.95
C SER A 62 -12.39 12.52 -4.98
N LEU A 63 -11.14 12.75 -5.39
CA LEU A 63 -10.58 14.10 -5.52
C LEU A 63 -11.31 14.90 -6.61
N ILE A 64 -11.52 14.31 -7.78
CA ILE A 64 -12.26 14.92 -8.90
C ILE A 64 -13.73 15.14 -8.48
N GLY A 65 -14.37 14.16 -7.85
CA GLY A 65 -15.77 14.27 -7.43
C GLY A 65 -16.01 15.36 -6.38
N LYS A 66 -15.03 15.62 -5.50
CA LYS A 66 -15.14 16.63 -4.44
C LYS A 66 -14.76 18.04 -4.89
N HIS A 67 -13.75 18.16 -5.76
CA HIS A 67 -13.14 19.45 -6.09
C HIS A 67 -13.24 19.81 -7.57
N GLY A 68 -13.89 18.97 -8.38
CA GLY A 68 -13.96 19.14 -9.82
C GLY A 68 -12.57 19.19 -10.45
N PHE A 69 -12.33 20.25 -11.22
CA PHE A 69 -11.04 20.52 -11.87
C PHE A 69 -10.31 21.72 -11.23
N ASP A 70 -10.55 22.01 -9.94
CA ASP A 70 -9.83 23.06 -9.23
C ASP A 70 -8.35 22.70 -9.01
N LEU A 71 -7.48 23.28 -9.85
CA LEU A 71 -6.04 23.06 -9.84
C LEU A 71 -5.38 23.34 -8.48
N SER A 72 -5.95 24.23 -7.67
CA SER A 72 -5.41 24.57 -6.36
C SER A 72 -5.48 23.38 -5.39
N GLU A 73 -6.55 22.59 -5.45
CA GLU A 73 -6.75 21.39 -4.64
C GLU A 73 -5.81 20.25 -5.07
N PHE A 74 -5.65 20.04 -6.38
CA PHE A 74 -4.64 19.09 -6.89
C PHE A 74 -3.22 19.49 -6.49
N THR A 75 -2.94 20.79 -6.44
CA THR A 75 -1.63 21.32 -6.02
C THR A 75 -1.35 21.03 -4.54
N LYS A 76 -2.37 21.09 -3.68
CA LYS A 76 -2.25 20.72 -2.26
C LYS A 76 -1.92 19.24 -2.09
N GLU A 77 -2.68 18.35 -2.74
CA GLU A 77 -2.42 16.90 -2.70
C GLU A 77 -1.02 16.55 -3.25
N ARG A 78 -0.62 17.18 -4.36
CA ARG A 78 0.73 17.05 -4.93
C ARG A 78 1.81 17.43 -3.91
N ARG A 79 1.64 18.53 -3.18
CA ARG A 79 2.63 18.99 -2.18
C ARG A 79 2.81 17.97 -1.07
N VAL A 80 1.74 17.32 -0.61
CA VAL A 80 1.81 16.27 0.41
C VAL A 80 2.62 15.09 -0.11
N ILE A 81 2.25 14.53 -1.26
CA ILE A 81 2.96 13.39 -1.86
C ILE A 81 4.43 13.74 -2.13
N TYR A 82 4.70 14.93 -2.67
CA TYR A 82 6.05 15.40 -2.94
C TYR A 82 6.90 15.43 -1.67
N SER A 83 6.38 15.94 -0.56
CA SER A 83 7.12 15.97 0.72
C SER A 83 7.49 14.57 1.23
N ILE A 84 6.60 13.59 1.06
CA ILE A 84 6.86 12.18 1.41
C ILE A 84 7.98 11.62 0.52
N LEU A 85 7.91 11.86 -0.79
CA LEU A 85 8.92 11.40 -1.74
C LEU A 85 10.28 12.02 -1.45
N THR A 86 10.35 13.33 -1.20
CA THR A 86 11.59 14.02 -0.83
C THR A 86 12.19 13.45 0.45
N ARG A 87 11.37 13.23 1.49
CA ARG A 87 11.85 12.64 2.75
C ARG A 87 12.39 11.24 2.56
N ARG A 88 11.70 10.39 1.79
CA ARG A 88 12.16 9.03 1.46
C ARG A 88 13.45 9.04 0.64
N TRP A 89 13.57 9.96 -0.31
CA TRP A 89 14.79 10.18 -1.09
C TRP A 89 15.99 10.55 -0.22
N LEU A 90 15.81 11.46 0.74
CA LEU A 90 16.87 11.87 1.66
C LEU A 90 17.32 10.71 2.56
N LEU A 91 16.38 9.93 3.09
CA LEU A 91 16.69 8.74 3.91
C LEU A 91 17.44 7.68 3.10
N ASN A 92 17.03 7.41 1.87
CA ASN A 92 17.74 6.47 1.00
C ASN A 92 19.15 6.96 0.65
N ARG A 93 19.37 8.28 0.50
CA ARG A 93 20.71 8.83 0.25
C ARG A 93 21.66 8.64 1.44
N CYS A 94 21.19 8.77 2.69
CA CYS A 94 22.03 8.51 3.86
C CYS A 94 22.34 7.01 4.05
N ASN A 95 21.47 6.09 3.59
CA ASN A 95 21.74 4.64 3.64
C ASN A 95 22.77 4.15 2.60
N TYR A 96 23.02 4.90 1.52
CA TYR A 96 24.05 4.56 0.52
C TYR A 96 25.37 5.34 0.70
N CYS A 97 25.46 6.22 1.71
CA CYS A 97 26.67 7.01 1.95
C CYS A 97 27.54 6.35 3.03
N GLY A 98 28.38 5.40 2.62
CA GLY A 98 29.35 4.70 3.49
C GLY A 98 30.52 5.54 4.00
N ARG A 99 30.43 6.88 4.03
CA ARG A 99 31.43 7.77 4.65
C ARG A 99 30.76 9.01 5.25
N LEU A 100 30.66 9.03 6.58
CA LEU A 100 30.63 10.10 7.59
C LEU A 100 30.21 11.57 7.30
N PHE A 101 29.81 11.97 6.11
CA PHE A 101 29.47 13.36 5.77
C PHE A 101 28.33 13.42 4.74
N CYS A 102 27.09 13.10 5.12
CA CYS A 102 25.96 13.31 4.19
C CYS A 102 24.58 13.51 4.81
N CYS A 103 24.50 13.77 6.11
CA CYS A 103 23.21 14.07 6.75
C CYS A 103 23.36 15.32 7.65
N LYS A 104 23.48 16.50 7.04
CA LYS A 104 23.08 17.77 7.67
C LYS A 104 22.50 18.74 6.63
N PRO A 105 21.54 19.58 7.06
CA PRO A 105 20.80 20.51 6.18
C PRO A 105 21.70 21.59 5.58
#